data_AF-A0A0G0RGV3-F1
#
_entry.id   AF-A0A0G0RGV3-F1
#
_cell.length_a   1.000
_cell.length_b   1.000
_cell.length_c   1.000
_cell.angle_alpha   90.00
_cell.angle_beta   90.00
_cell.angle_gamma   90.00
#
_symmetry.space_group_name_H-M   'P 1'
#
loop_
_entity.id
_entity.type
_entity.pdbx_description
1 polymer ?
#
loop_
_entity_poly.entity_id
_entity_poly.type
_entity_poly.pdbx_seq_one_letter_code
_entity_poly.pdbx_strand_id
1 'polypeptide(L)'
;MKKDSLNLLNSPEVIKWCYEGVTDISLRNTESEKKLKESKEIEKAWGNNVVKTINGKQWTTVLCQDLVAEALVKLGRKNVRTTTSKKSTLRDKKYDPDLECDDYVYEVKGRSWSTPGTAGEKILGVPLKYGEIPSLYKKPLQIILVGYQEYEAREKFAFGDLLDREDQTRELRDTLDFFKEHNIEYVAFTDILTEIGFPYGCWEKK
;
A
#
# COMPACT_ATOMS: atom_id res chain seq x y z
N MET A 1 17.85 6.25 -15.53
CA MET A 1 18.67 6.56 -14.33
C MET A 1 18.46 5.44 -13.33
N LYS A 2 19.52 4.74 -12.91
CA LYS A 2 19.45 3.85 -11.75
C LYS A 2 19.16 4.76 -10.55
N LYS A 3 17.95 4.69 -10.00
CA LYS A 3 17.62 5.34 -8.74
C LYS A 3 18.55 4.70 -7.72
N ASP A 4 19.50 5.44 -7.15
CA ASP A 4 20.28 4.95 -6.01
C ASP A 4 19.25 4.36 -5.04
N SER A 5 19.37 3.08 -4.69
CA SER A 5 18.35 2.42 -3.88
C SER A 5 18.25 3.20 -2.58
N LEU A 6 17.16 3.94 -2.43
CA LEU A 6 16.77 4.46 -1.12
C LEU A 6 16.54 3.17 -0.32
N ASN A 7 17.50 2.83 0.55
CA ASN A 7 17.40 1.68 1.44
C ASN A 7 16.39 2.03 2.54
N LEU A 8 15.13 2.20 2.15
CA LEU A 8 14.04 2.71 2.99
C LEU A 8 13.76 1.73 4.12
N LEU A 9 13.85 0.43 3.84
CA LEU A 9 13.65 -0.61 4.86
C LEU A 9 14.74 -0.63 5.94
N ASN A 10 15.88 0.06 5.74
CA ASN A 10 16.90 0.21 6.77
C ASN A 10 16.60 1.36 7.74
N SER A 11 15.56 2.15 7.50
CA SER A 11 15.15 3.25 8.40
C SER A 11 14.12 2.75 9.41
N PRO A 12 14.44 2.69 10.72
CA PRO A 12 13.48 2.30 11.75
C PRO A 12 12.22 3.18 11.76
N GLU A 13 12.36 4.47 11.47
CA GLU A 13 11.23 5.40 11.38
C GLU A 13 10.28 5.07 10.22
N VAL A 14 10.81 4.62 9.09
CA VAL A 14 10.00 4.23 7.93
C VAL A 14 9.26 2.93 8.21
N ILE A 15 9.92 1.96 8.85
CA ILE A 15 9.26 0.74 9.29
C ILE A 15 8.15 1.07 10.31
N LYS A 16 8.45 1.89 11.33
CA LYS A 16 7.46 2.38 12.29
C LYS A 16 6.26 3.03 11.59
N TRP A 17 6.51 3.88 10.60
CA TRP A 17 5.46 4.55 9.84
C TRP A 17 4.53 3.57 9.12
N CYS A 18 5.03 2.44 8.63
CA CYS A 18 4.20 1.43 7.99
C CYS A 18 3.17 0.82 8.95
N TYR A 19 3.50 0.73 10.25
CA TYR A 19 2.65 0.11 11.26
C TYR A 19 1.77 1.09 12.04
N GLU A 20 2.28 2.28 12.40
CA GLU A 20 1.57 3.17 13.34
C GLU A 20 1.71 4.68 13.05
N GLY A 21 2.46 5.05 12.02
CA GLY A 21 2.73 6.46 11.69
C GLY A 21 3.89 7.07 12.50
N VAL A 22 4.04 8.39 12.40
CA VAL A 22 5.18 9.15 12.98
C VAL A 22 4.77 10.19 14.02
N THR A 23 3.48 10.29 14.34
CA THR A 23 2.93 11.28 15.28
C THR A 23 1.92 10.65 16.21
N ASP A 24 1.87 11.08 17.47
CA ASP A 24 0.94 10.55 18.48
C ASP A 24 -0.53 10.84 18.14
N ILE A 25 -0.80 12.03 17.59
CA ILE A 25 -2.11 12.39 17.07
C ILE A 25 -2.20 11.95 15.61
N SER A 26 -3.08 11.00 15.32
CA SER A 26 -3.31 10.47 13.98
C SER A 26 -4.79 10.13 13.76
N LEU A 27 -5.12 9.69 12.55
CA LEU A 27 -6.44 9.20 12.16
C LEU A 27 -6.88 7.97 12.94
N ARG A 28 -5.95 7.28 13.63
CA ARG A 28 -6.27 6.23 14.59
C ARG A 28 -7.05 6.77 15.79
N ASN A 29 -6.73 8.00 16.20
CA ASN A 29 -7.18 8.57 17.47
C ASN A 29 -8.21 9.71 17.27
N THR A 30 -8.26 10.33 16.09
CA THR A 30 -9.17 11.44 15.79
C THR A 30 -9.33 11.67 14.29
N GLU A 31 -10.54 11.99 13.85
CA GLU A 31 -10.82 12.43 12.46
C GLU A 31 -10.94 13.96 12.31
N SER A 32 -10.85 14.69 13.43
CA SER A 32 -10.95 16.16 13.42
C SER A 32 -9.79 16.80 12.65
N GLU A 33 -10.09 17.46 11.54
CA GLU A 33 -9.09 18.20 10.73
C GLU A 33 -8.30 19.22 11.56
N LYS A 34 -8.96 19.89 12.52
CA LYS A 34 -8.32 20.86 13.40
C LYS A 34 -7.25 20.22 14.28
N LYS A 35 -7.53 19.02 14.83
CA LYS A 35 -6.56 18.28 15.67
C LYS A 35 -5.42 17.69 14.83
N LEU A 36 -5.70 17.29 13.59
CA LEU A 36 -4.72 16.68 12.69
C LEU A 36 -3.80 17.68 11.97
N LYS A 37 -4.11 18.98 12.03
CA LYS A 37 -3.38 20.01 11.27
C LYS A 37 -1.87 19.96 11.51
N GLU A 38 -1.44 19.85 12.76
CA GLU A 38 -0.03 19.80 13.12
C GLU A 38 0.61 18.47 12.67
N SER A 39 -0.02 17.34 12.99
CA SER A 39 0.44 16.02 12.55
C SER A 39 0.59 15.89 11.05
N LYS A 40 -0.30 16.55 10.28
CA LYS A 40 -0.26 16.59 8.82
C LYS A 40 0.96 17.29 8.28
N GLU A 41 1.34 18.43 8.86
CA GLU A 41 2.55 19.13 8.43
C GLU A 41 3.82 18.39 8.88
N ILE A 42 3.82 17.79 10.07
CA ILE A 42 4.93 16.94 10.56
C ILE A 42 5.12 15.72 9.64
N GLU A 43 4.06 14.94 9.41
CA GLU A 43 4.12 13.73 8.59
C GLU A 43 4.50 14.07 7.14
N LYS A 44 3.97 15.18 6.61
CA LYS A 44 4.33 15.64 5.26
C LYS A 44 5.79 16.09 5.18
N ALA A 45 6.31 16.82 6.17
CA ALA A 45 7.71 17.24 6.21
C ALA A 45 8.64 16.03 6.31
N TRP A 46 8.32 15.09 7.21
CA TRP A 46 9.00 13.81 7.34
C TRP A 46 9.01 13.03 6.02
N GLY A 47 7.83 12.83 5.41
CA GLY A 47 7.69 12.08 4.18
C GLY A 47 8.50 12.67 3.03
N ASN A 48 8.44 13.99 2.84
CA ASN A 48 9.25 14.69 1.82
C ASN A 48 10.76 14.53 2.06
N ASN A 49 11.20 14.54 3.32
CA ASN A 49 12.60 14.30 3.68
C ASN A 49 13.04 12.87 3.35
N VAL A 50 12.20 11.86 3.67
CA VAL A 50 12.46 10.45 3.37
C VAL A 50 12.60 10.20 1.88
N VAL A 51 11.66 10.67 1.06
CA VAL A 51 11.71 10.47 -0.41
C VAL A 51 12.65 11.45 -1.12
N LYS A 52 13.32 12.35 -0.38
CA LYS A 52 14.21 13.41 -0.89
C LYS A 52 13.55 14.28 -1.98
N THR A 53 12.25 14.52 -1.89
CA THR A 53 11.53 15.40 -2.83
C THR A 53 11.27 16.76 -2.20
N ILE A 54 11.54 17.84 -2.94
CA ILE A 54 11.20 19.21 -2.52
C ILE A 54 9.74 19.47 -2.90
N ASN A 55 8.87 19.79 -1.93
CA ASN A 55 7.46 20.16 -2.14
C ASN A 55 6.62 19.13 -2.93
N GLY A 56 6.92 17.84 -2.78
CA GLY A 56 6.21 16.77 -3.48
C GLY A 56 4.75 16.69 -3.06
N LYS A 57 3.82 17.02 -3.97
CA LYS A 57 2.36 16.85 -3.73
C LYS A 57 1.95 15.38 -3.53
N GLN A 58 2.82 14.42 -3.83
CA GLN A 58 2.54 12.98 -3.83
C GLN A 58 3.63 12.14 -3.13
N TRP A 59 4.22 12.67 -2.05
CA TRP A 59 5.28 11.96 -1.31
C TRP A 59 4.84 10.55 -0.87
N THR A 60 3.58 10.37 -0.45
CA THR A 60 3.06 9.07 0.00
C THR A 60 3.05 8.04 -1.12
N THR A 61 2.68 8.44 -2.34
CA THR A 61 2.69 7.55 -3.51
C THR A 61 4.10 7.07 -3.80
N VAL A 62 5.06 8.00 -3.86
CA VAL A 62 6.47 7.67 -4.12
C VAL A 62 7.03 6.77 -3.01
N LEU A 63 6.82 7.14 -1.74
CA LEU A 63 7.28 6.37 -0.59
C LEU A 63 6.76 4.93 -0.64
N CYS A 64 5.45 4.75 -0.82
CA CYS A 64 4.83 3.43 -0.77
C CYS A 64 5.26 2.57 -1.96
N GLN A 65 5.33 3.14 -3.16
CA GLN A 65 5.78 2.39 -4.34
C GLN A 65 7.25 1.94 -4.19
N ASP A 66 8.13 2.82 -3.73
CA ASP A 66 9.54 2.49 -3.51
C ASP A 66 9.72 1.45 -2.39
N LEU A 67 8.96 1.57 -1.29
CA LEU A 67 8.94 0.60 -0.19
C LEU A 67 8.51 -0.79 -0.65
N VAL A 68 7.40 -0.86 -1.39
CA VAL A 68 6.90 -2.13 -1.92
C VAL A 68 7.91 -2.73 -2.88
N ALA A 69 8.52 -1.94 -3.78
CA ALA A 69 9.55 -2.44 -4.67
C ALA A 69 10.75 -3.04 -3.92
N GLU A 70 11.27 -2.35 -2.89
CA GLU A 70 12.37 -2.85 -2.06
C GLU A 70 12.00 -4.14 -1.31
N ALA A 71 10.80 -4.16 -0.72
CA ALA A 71 10.30 -5.31 0.03
C ALA A 71 10.11 -6.54 -0.87
N LEU A 72 9.56 -6.37 -2.08
CA LEU A 72 9.39 -7.45 -3.04
C LEU A 72 10.74 -8.04 -3.47
N VAL A 73 11.77 -7.21 -3.65
CA VAL A 73 13.13 -7.69 -3.94
C VAL A 73 13.68 -8.49 -2.76
N LYS A 74 13.52 -8.01 -1.51
CA LYS A 74 13.94 -8.76 -0.31
C LYS A 74 13.16 -10.06 -0.10
N LEU A 75 11.89 -10.09 -0.50
CA LEU A 75 11.03 -11.28 -0.52
C LEU A 75 11.50 -12.31 -1.58
N GLY A 76 12.47 -11.95 -2.44
CA GLY A 76 13.02 -12.84 -3.47
C GLY A 76 12.29 -12.80 -4.81
N ARG A 77 11.40 -11.80 -5.03
CA ARG A 77 10.75 -11.61 -6.34
C ARG A 77 11.78 -11.22 -7.39
N LYS A 78 11.73 -11.89 -8.53
CA LYS A 78 12.64 -11.65 -9.66
C LYS A 78 12.11 -10.56 -10.58
N ASN A 79 13.01 -9.74 -11.11
CA ASN A 79 12.73 -8.69 -12.09
C ASN A 79 11.66 -7.66 -11.68
N VAL A 80 11.62 -7.30 -10.39
CA VAL A 80 10.76 -6.23 -9.87
C VAL A 80 11.06 -4.91 -10.59
N ARG A 81 10.02 -4.31 -11.20
CA ARG A 81 10.12 -3.08 -11.99
C ARG A 81 8.76 -2.38 -12.09
N THR A 82 8.75 -1.15 -12.58
CA THR A 82 7.51 -0.45 -12.96
C THR A 82 6.84 -1.16 -14.14
N THR A 83 5.50 -1.18 -14.17
CA THR A 83 4.80 -1.81 -15.29
C THR A 83 4.95 -1.03 -16.60
N THR A 84 4.55 -1.68 -17.70
CA THR A 84 4.36 -1.04 -18.99
C THR A 84 2.88 -1.00 -19.33
N SER A 85 2.34 0.18 -19.61
CA SER A 85 0.89 0.35 -19.74
C SER A 85 0.28 -0.57 -20.82
N LYS A 86 -0.88 -1.17 -20.53
CA LYS A 86 -1.62 -2.05 -21.45
C LYS A 86 -2.93 -1.41 -21.88
N LYS A 87 -3.31 -1.57 -23.16
CA LYS A 87 -4.61 -1.10 -23.65
C LYS A 87 -5.71 -2.03 -23.14
N SER A 88 -6.84 -1.46 -22.69
CA SER A 88 -8.05 -2.23 -22.34
C SER A 88 -8.59 -2.96 -23.58
N THR A 89 -9.18 -4.14 -23.38
CA THR A 89 -9.84 -4.91 -24.45
C THR A 89 -11.24 -4.39 -24.76
N LEU A 90 -11.85 -3.65 -23.82
CA LEU A 90 -13.25 -3.22 -23.89
C LEU A 90 -13.42 -1.71 -24.12
N ARG A 91 -12.42 -0.90 -23.78
CA ARG A 91 -12.55 0.57 -23.75
C ARG A 91 -11.33 1.23 -24.35
N ASP A 92 -11.49 2.44 -24.87
CA ASP A 92 -10.37 3.26 -25.31
C ASP A 92 -9.67 3.93 -24.12
N LYS A 93 -9.04 3.11 -23.29
CA LYS A 93 -8.21 3.52 -22.16
C LYS A 93 -6.99 2.62 -22.04
N LYS A 94 -6.00 3.10 -21.30
CA LYS A 94 -4.85 2.31 -20.88
C LYS A 94 -4.89 2.05 -19.38
N TYR A 95 -4.31 0.93 -19.01
CA TYR A 95 -4.07 0.51 -17.64
C TYR A 95 -2.59 0.63 -17.32
N ASP A 96 -2.29 1.20 -16.15
CA ASP A 96 -0.92 1.47 -15.71
C ASP A 96 -0.79 1.16 -14.22
N PRO A 97 -0.73 -0.14 -13.82
CA PRO A 97 -0.46 -0.53 -12.45
C PRO A 97 0.95 -0.13 -12.01
N ASP A 98 1.22 -0.09 -10.71
CA ASP A 98 2.45 0.51 -10.20
C ASP A 98 3.72 -0.33 -10.48
N LEU A 99 3.68 -1.65 -10.21
CA LEU A 99 4.84 -2.55 -10.33
C LEU A 99 4.48 -3.90 -10.95
N GLU A 100 5.47 -4.60 -11.46
CA GLU A 100 5.38 -6.03 -11.81
C GLU A 100 6.68 -6.75 -11.48
N CYS A 101 6.57 -8.06 -11.27
CA CYS A 101 7.69 -9.01 -11.26
C CYS A 101 7.40 -10.12 -12.27
N ASP A 102 8.18 -11.20 -12.27
CA ASP A 102 7.89 -12.33 -13.17
C ASP A 102 6.53 -12.99 -12.89
N ASP A 103 6.12 -13.02 -11.62
CA ASP A 103 4.96 -13.80 -11.16
C ASP A 103 3.67 -12.97 -11.00
N TYR A 104 3.78 -11.69 -10.65
CA TYR A 104 2.64 -10.83 -10.28
C TYR A 104 2.71 -9.44 -10.90
N VAL A 105 1.55 -8.79 -10.97
CA VAL A 105 1.39 -7.34 -11.12
C VAL A 105 0.93 -6.78 -9.78
N TYR A 106 1.38 -5.57 -9.44
CA TYR A 106 1.07 -4.93 -8.17
C TYR A 106 0.47 -3.55 -8.37
N GLU A 107 -0.60 -3.27 -7.62
CA GLU A 107 -1.13 -1.92 -7.43
C GLU A 107 -0.91 -1.53 -5.96
N VAL A 108 -0.22 -0.44 -5.72
CA VAL A 108 0.09 0.04 -4.37
C VAL A 108 -0.96 1.07 -3.94
N LYS A 109 -1.50 0.88 -2.74
CA LYS A 109 -2.49 1.77 -2.14
C LYS A 109 -1.99 2.17 -0.76
N GLY A 110 -1.23 3.26 -0.75
CA GLY A 110 -0.72 3.89 0.46
C GLY A 110 -1.56 5.08 0.90
N ARG A 111 -1.68 5.28 2.22
CA ARG A 111 -2.33 6.45 2.81
C ARG A 111 -1.56 6.93 4.04
N SER A 112 -1.51 8.26 4.20
CA SER A 112 -0.89 8.91 5.36
C SER A 112 -1.78 8.79 6.61
N TRP A 113 -1.16 8.78 7.78
CA TRP A 113 -1.82 8.65 9.08
C TRP A 113 -2.51 9.92 9.57
N SER A 114 -2.32 11.05 8.89
CA SER A 114 -2.80 12.36 9.34
C SER A 114 -3.73 13.07 8.36
N THR A 115 -3.96 12.53 7.16
CA THR A 115 -4.78 13.17 6.13
C THR A 115 -6.21 12.61 6.10
N PRO A 116 -7.21 13.33 6.66
CA PRO A 116 -8.60 12.89 6.68
C PRO A 116 -9.23 12.95 5.28
N GLY A 117 -10.45 12.42 5.17
CA GLY A 117 -11.25 12.38 3.96
C GLY A 117 -11.50 10.97 3.44
N THR A 118 -12.09 10.87 2.25
CA THR A 118 -12.61 9.62 1.67
C THR A 118 -11.61 8.93 0.74
N ALA A 119 -10.34 9.33 0.76
CA ALA A 119 -9.31 8.76 -0.12
C ALA A 119 -9.19 7.23 0.04
N GLY A 120 -9.43 6.74 1.26
CA GLY A 120 -9.39 5.33 1.61
C GLY A 120 -10.43 4.46 0.93
N GLU A 121 -11.65 4.98 0.73
CA GLU A 121 -12.76 4.23 0.14
C GLU A 121 -12.46 3.74 -1.28
N LYS A 122 -11.49 4.38 -1.95
CA LYS A 122 -11.08 4.01 -3.30
C LYS A 122 -10.58 2.57 -3.39
N ILE A 123 -10.06 1.98 -2.31
CA ILE A 123 -9.58 0.60 -2.35
C ILE A 123 -10.72 -0.37 -2.72
N LEU A 124 -11.95 -0.12 -2.27
CA LEU A 124 -13.12 -0.96 -2.54
C LEU A 124 -13.42 -1.11 -4.03
N GLY A 125 -13.06 -0.10 -4.84
CA GLY A 125 -13.26 -0.11 -6.29
C GLY A 125 -12.05 -0.60 -7.11
N VAL A 126 -10.90 -0.88 -6.49
CA VAL A 126 -9.65 -1.23 -7.20
C VAL A 126 -9.81 -2.54 -8.00
N PRO A 127 -10.34 -3.64 -7.43
CA PRO A 127 -10.53 -4.88 -8.19
C PRO A 127 -11.43 -4.71 -9.40
N LEU A 128 -12.50 -3.89 -9.27
CA LEU A 128 -13.41 -3.58 -10.36
C LEU A 128 -12.76 -2.72 -11.43
N LYS A 129 -11.98 -1.70 -11.04
CA LYS A 129 -11.21 -0.87 -11.98
C LYS A 129 -10.26 -1.72 -12.81
N TYR A 130 -9.54 -2.62 -12.15
CA TYR A 130 -8.43 -3.40 -12.70
C TYR A 130 -8.80 -4.85 -13.04
N GLY A 131 -10.08 -5.18 -13.22
CA GLY A 131 -10.53 -6.54 -13.53
C GLY A 131 -9.91 -7.17 -14.78
N GLU A 132 -9.45 -6.36 -15.76
CA GLU A 132 -8.78 -6.86 -16.96
C GLU A 132 -7.28 -7.15 -16.75
N ILE A 133 -6.66 -6.68 -15.66
CA ILE A 133 -5.21 -6.73 -15.45
C ILE A 133 -4.68 -8.17 -15.49
N PRO A 134 -5.29 -9.15 -14.78
CA PRO A 134 -4.75 -10.49 -14.82
C PRO A 134 -4.68 -11.10 -16.22
N SER A 135 -5.68 -10.82 -17.06
CA SER A 135 -5.71 -11.27 -18.45
C SER A 135 -4.73 -10.50 -19.35
N LEU A 136 -4.59 -9.18 -19.16
CA LEU A 136 -3.72 -8.33 -19.98
C LEU A 136 -2.22 -8.60 -19.74
N TYR A 137 -1.85 -8.89 -18.49
CA TYR A 137 -0.47 -9.16 -18.09
C TYR A 137 -0.14 -10.65 -17.98
N LYS A 138 -1.15 -11.53 -18.01
CA LYS A 138 -1.01 -12.99 -17.79
C LYS A 138 -0.39 -13.32 -16.43
N LYS A 139 -0.71 -12.53 -15.42
CA LYS A 139 -0.19 -12.61 -14.05
C LYS A 139 -1.28 -12.20 -13.05
N PRO A 140 -1.42 -12.84 -11.89
CA PRO A 140 -2.26 -12.33 -10.80
C PRO A 140 -1.94 -10.87 -10.42
N LEU A 141 -2.97 -10.14 -10.00
CA LEU A 141 -2.87 -8.78 -9.46
C LEU A 141 -2.92 -8.81 -7.93
N GLN A 142 -1.89 -8.26 -7.28
CA GLN A 142 -1.88 -8.02 -5.84
C GLN A 142 -2.04 -6.52 -5.55
N ILE A 143 -3.03 -6.18 -4.73
CA ILE A 143 -3.28 -4.82 -4.26
C ILE A 143 -2.63 -4.67 -2.89
N ILE A 144 -1.48 -4.00 -2.84
CA ILE A 144 -0.68 -3.86 -1.62
C ILE A 144 -1.16 -2.65 -0.83
N LEU A 145 -1.67 -2.88 0.38
CA LEU A 145 -2.14 -1.82 1.28
C LEU A 145 -0.98 -1.39 2.19
N VAL A 146 -0.68 -0.09 2.25
CA VAL A 146 0.49 0.43 2.97
C VAL A 146 0.10 1.54 3.95
N GLY A 147 0.68 1.51 5.16
CA GLY A 147 0.48 2.53 6.18
C GLY A 147 -0.96 2.57 6.66
N TYR A 148 -1.51 3.78 6.82
CA TYR A 148 -2.88 3.95 7.32
C TYR A 148 -3.94 3.31 6.43
N GLN A 149 -3.66 3.08 5.14
CA GLN A 149 -4.61 2.41 4.25
C GLN A 149 -4.87 0.97 4.67
N GLU A 150 -3.83 0.28 5.13
CA GLU A 150 -3.94 -1.08 5.64
C GLU A 150 -4.77 -1.08 6.92
N TYR A 151 -4.40 -0.25 7.90
CA TYR A 151 -5.15 -0.07 9.15
C TYR A 151 -6.63 0.22 8.90
N GLU A 152 -6.94 1.16 8.00
CA GLU A 152 -8.31 1.54 7.67
C GLU A 152 -9.08 0.39 7.02
N ALA A 153 -8.44 -0.42 6.18
CA ALA A 153 -9.07 -1.60 5.60
C ALA A 153 -9.46 -2.61 6.69
N ARG A 154 -8.51 -2.95 7.57
CA ARG A 154 -8.73 -3.92 8.66
C ARG A 154 -9.83 -3.45 9.62
N GLU A 155 -9.69 -2.24 10.14
CA GLU A 155 -10.48 -1.74 11.26
C GLU A 155 -11.79 -1.06 10.85
N LYS A 156 -11.84 -0.39 9.69
CA LYS A 156 -13.01 0.42 9.29
C LYS A 156 -13.82 -0.20 8.16
N PHE A 157 -13.18 -1.00 7.29
CA PHE A 157 -13.86 -1.66 6.18
C PHE A 157 -14.08 -3.15 6.39
N ALA A 158 -13.81 -3.66 7.60
CA ALA A 158 -14.00 -5.05 8.02
C ALA A 158 -13.19 -6.07 7.19
N PHE A 159 -12.03 -5.68 6.64
CA PHE A 159 -11.17 -6.63 5.91
C PHE A 159 -10.51 -7.67 6.86
N GLY A 160 -10.61 -7.48 8.17
CA GLY A 160 -9.96 -8.35 9.16
C GLY A 160 -8.45 -8.37 8.97
N ASP A 161 -7.81 -9.50 9.26
CA ASP A 161 -6.37 -9.70 9.00
C ASP A 161 -6.06 -9.94 7.50
N LEU A 162 -7.00 -9.69 6.57
CA LEU A 162 -7.00 -10.10 5.15
C LEU A 162 -6.94 -11.62 4.92
N LEU A 163 -6.36 -12.36 5.86
CA LEU A 163 -6.19 -13.80 5.90
C LEU A 163 -7.18 -14.47 6.87
N ASP A 164 -7.68 -13.72 7.87
CA ASP A 164 -8.66 -14.22 8.84
C ASP A 164 -10.10 -13.88 8.42
N ARG A 165 -10.94 -14.92 8.36
CA ARG A 165 -12.34 -14.86 7.92
C ARG A 165 -13.31 -14.52 9.05
N GLU A 166 -12.88 -14.61 10.30
CA GLU A 166 -13.76 -14.42 11.47
C GLU A 166 -14.10 -12.94 11.70
N ASP A 167 -13.20 -12.03 11.31
CA ASP A 167 -13.37 -10.57 11.46
C ASP A 167 -13.93 -9.88 10.19
N GLN A 168 -14.48 -10.67 9.26
CA GLN A 168 -15.08 -10.18 8.02
C GLN A 168 -16.60 -10.32 8.02
N THR A 169 -17.29 -9.34 7.43
CA THR A 169 -18.70 -9.56 7.08
C THR A 169 -18.79 -10.65 6.01
N ARG A 170 -19.92 -11.37 5.98
CA ARG A 170 -20.15 -12.41 4.97
C ARG A 170 -20.05 -11.83 3.56
N GLU A 171 -20.65 -10.67 3.33
CA GLU A 171 -20.69 -10.01 2.02
C GLU A 171 -19.30 -9.62 1.54
N LEU A 172 -18.44 -9.12 2.45
CA LEU A 172 -17.06 -8.79 2.10
C LEU A 172 -16.28 -10.06 1.78
N ARG A 173 -16.40 -11.10 2.61
CA ARG A 173 -15.71 -12.37 2.38
C ARG A 173 -16.07 -12.99 1.04
N ASP A 174 -17.36 -13.06 0.72
CA ASP A 174 -17.85 -13.60 -0.55
C ASP A 174 -17.32 -12.76 -1.74
N THR A 175 -17.20 -11.44 -1.55
CA THR A 175 -16.63 -10.53 -2.55
C THR A 175 -15.12 -10.71 -2.73
N LEU A 176 -14.36 -10.88 -1.63
CA LEU A 176 -12.91 -11.12 -1.68
C LEU A 176 -12.60 -12.49 -2.29
N ASP A 177 -13.36 -13.53 -1.94
CA ASP A 177 -13.26 -14.86 -2.54
C ASP A 177 -13.51 -14.79 -4.05
N PHE A 178 -14.56 -14.08 -4.48
CA PHE A 178 -14.83 -13.85 -5.90
C PHE A 178 -13.64 -13.17 -6.61
N PHE A 179 -13.04 -12.13 -6.03
CA PHE A 179 -11.87 -11.49 -6.65
C PHE A 179 -10.66 -12.42 -6.71
N LYS A 180 -10.45 -13.24 -5.66
CA LYS A 180 -9.34 -14.20 -5.60
C LYS A 180 -9.47 -15.27 -6.68
N GLU A 181 -10.68 -15.80 -6.91
CA GLU A 181 -10.98 -16.70 -8.03
C GLU A 181 -10.63 -16.08 -9.40
N HIS A 182 -10.68 -14.76 -9.49
CA HIS A 182 -10.33 -13.99 -10.68
C HIS A 182 -8.89 -13.47 -10.67
N ASN A 183 -8.02 -14.04 -9.82
CA ASN A 183 -6.60 -13.70 -9.68
C ASN A 183 -6.34 -12.25 -9.25
N ILE A 184 -7.21 -11.70 -8.39
CA ILE A 184 -7.04 -10.39 -7.77
C ILE A 184 -7.16 -10.54 -6.25
N GLU A 185 -6.15 -10.11 -5.51
CA GLU A 185 -6.17 -10.20 -4.05
C GLU A 185 -5.57 -8.95 -3.39
N TYR A 186 -5.98 -8.69 -2.16
CA TYR A 186 -5.34 -7.67 -1.31
C TYR A 186 -4.27 -8.32 -0.46
N VAL A 187 -3.20 -7.58 -0.21
CA VAL A 187 -2.08 -8.02 0.63
C VAL A 187 -1.73 -6.88 1.58
N ALA A 188 -1.62 -7.20 2.87
CA ALA A 188 -1.09 -6.26 3.85
C ALA A 188 0.41 -6.13 3.64
N PHE A 189 0.90 -4.90 3.57
CA PHE A 189 2.32 -4.67 3.48
C PHE A 189 3.05 -5.12 4.75
N THR A 190 2.39 -5.03 5.91
CA THR A 190 2.96 -5.50 7.18
C THR A 190 3.19 -7.01 7.23
N ASP A 191 2.43 -7.81 6.48
CA ASP A 191 2.68 -9.25 6.33
C ASP A 191 3.99 -9.48 5.57
N ILE A 192 4.19 -8.75 4.48
CA ILE A 192 5.44 -8.78 3.69
C ILE A 192 6.62 -8.34 4.57
N LEU A 193 6.46 -7.26 5.33
CA LEU A 193 7.51 -6.77 6.25
C LEU A 193 7.88 -7.82 7.29
N THR A 194 6.89 -8.48 7.88
CA THR A 194 7.09 -9.53 8.87
C THR A 194 7.87 -10.71 8.26
N GLU A 195 7.49 -11.15 7.06
CA GLU A 195 8.14 -12.25 6.35
C GLU A 195 9.62 -11.95 6.03
N ILE A 196 9.94 -10.70 5.67
CA ILE A 196 11.32 -10.28 5.36
C ILE A 196 12.10 -9.78 6.58
N GLY A 197 11.60 -10.00 7.81
CA GLY A 197 12.34 -9.77 9.05
C GLY A 197 12.15 -8.41 9.73
N PHE A 198 11.10 -7.67 9.39
CA PHE A 198 10.71 -6.40 10.03
C PHE A 198 9.35 -6.51 10.74
N PRO A 199 9.19 -7.38 11.77
CA PRO A 199 7.92 -7.50 12.50
C PRO A 199 7.61 -6.23 13.29
N TYR A 200 6.36 -6.11 13.76
CA TYR A 200 5.92 -5.03 14.63
C TYR A 200 6.88 -4.83 15.84
N GLY A 201 7.23 -3.57 16.12
CA GLY A 201 8.12 -3.18 17.22
C GLY A 201 9.62 -3.32 16.92
N CYS A 202 10.04 -3.79 15.73
CA CYS A 202 11.47 -3.98 15.45
C CYS A 202 12.28 -2.67 15.43
N TRP A 203 11.63 -1.51 15.35
CA TRP A 203 12.26 -0.19 15.39
C TRP A 203 12.73 0.26 16.78
N GLU A 204 12.32 -0.44 17.84
CA GLU A 204 12.72 -0.12 19.22
C GLU A 204 14.05 -0.78 19.63
N LYS A 205 14.51 -1.77 18.86
CA LYS A 205 15.76 -2.48 19.14
C LYS A 205 16.95 -1.58 18.78
N LYS A 206 17.52 -0.94 19.81
CA LYS A 206 18.84 -0.30 19.80
C LYS A 206 19.86 -1.17 20.53
#